data_AF-A0A1J4K3K9-F1
#
_entry.id   AF-A0A1J4K3K9-F1
#
_cell.length_a   1.000
_cell.length_b   1.000
_cell.length_c   1.000
_cell.angle_alpha   90.00
_cell.angle_beta   90.00
_cell.angle_gamma   90.00
#
_symmetry.space_group_name_H-M   'P 1'
#
loop_
_entity.id
_entity.type
_entity.pdbx_description
1 polymer ?
#
loop_
_entity_poly.entity_id
_entity_poly.type
_entity_poly.pdbx_seq_one_letter_code
_entity_poly.pdbx_strand_id
1 'polypeptide(L)'
;MASVTNESFALNGSFVVAIETNKTPSRIQITEQPEKYDNSPLCQYIQKCFPIKTTTIPKLLASIEDDHKQYPNLYLTKREVVLIPGEEPLKPVERIQCIKDLLAHLFTQTQIETSAQGYAKIAVGTITDYQKYVLTNVVNHFHRLLINDNYYNTPESRKDFYTLIFSLFIPISLKTSPVRIAAPVDLLHGSLPVSSPRDLCIIVKSPTDIQILSHDTMSWPSVEYDDKSYVDGNLLHLKSVDSEKYVDLICHANISPTTWRQILWPNSAPHRTSIISVIESCKSFGNPPKPPKQPKNAPPSSGTGITPSMIKNSKMNAAAATGIARAVSSIDNSFSLAFYATFVADNKVFERVLKAMLVLFISEHREMQLLKLVAYFELDRTIDLNEMFRKNNNYFRTITFYVNFVSDEYKRTTVKDLHLMIAAADMWSFDHPDEKDLQTVDTLIHKFFTILIEQIDKIPPNVRTLCRYLRLLSERKFRDPKLIYRAIYAVFLLRFIFPSLCAPMDLGIDMMKIKQRELAKVIQFTKLLAFAGQNQHIVGEHQGDRKSMNDVIDKNTPLVIKFYNAICTEGHGETSHITKTELIESAMVFHEYVLNNEKALSEFTPPQLFENIYVDELLTEFVSSSLE
;
A
#
# COMPACT_ATOMS: atom_id res chain seq x y z
N MET A 1 -28.01 -18.56 -27.07
CA MET A 1 -28.04 -19.47 -25.91
C MET A 1 -26.73 -20.25 -25.94
N ALA A 2 -25.73 -19.81 -25.17
CA ALA A 2 -24.43 -20.46 -25.09
C ALA A 2 -24.41 -21.33 -23.83
N SER A 3 -24.16 -22.62 -23.99
CA SER A 3 -23.94 -23.57 -22.90
C SER A 3 -22.66 -23.16 -22.17
N VAL A 4 -22.82 -22.63 -20.95
CA VAL A 4 -21.73 -22.46 -20.01
C VAL A 4 -21.29 -23.85 -19.60
N THR A 5 -20.15 -24.30 -20.12
CA THR A 5 -19.43 -25.43 -19.55
C THR A 5 -19.04 -25.04 -18.13
N ASN A 6 -19.72 -25.65 -17.15
CA ASN A 6 -19.36 -25.64 -15.74
C ASN A 6 -18.02 -26.35 -15.56
N GLU A 7 -16.93 -25.69 -15.91
CA GLU A 7 -15.62 -26.04 -15.37
C GLU A 7 -15.58 -25.54 -13.93
N SER A 8 -15.44 -26.48 -13.02
CA SER A 8 -15.40 -26.18 -11.60
C SER A 8 -14.17 -25.38 -11.22
N PHE A 9 -14.37 -24.36 -10.39
CA PHE A 9 -13.27 -23.56 -9.89
C PHE A 9 -13.25 -23.50 -8.37
N ALA A 10 -12.07 -23.78 -7.80
CA ALA A 10 -11.71 -23.38 -6.45
C ALA A 10 -10.82 -22.14 -6.60
N LEU A 11 -11.34 -20.96 -6.25
CA LEU A 11 -10.55 -19.71 -6.19
C LEU A 11 -9.62 -19.80 -4.97
N ASN A 12 -8.44 -20.40 -5.16
CA ASN A 12 -7.31 -20.29 -4.25
C ASN A 12 -6.82 -18.84 -4.29
N GLY A 13 -7.20 -17.99 -3.32
CA GLY A 13 -6.74 -16.61 -3.35
C GLY A 13 -7.60 -15.52 -2.75
N SER A 14 -8.78 -15.77 -2.19
CA SER A 14 -9.59 -14.68 -1.59
C SER A 14 -10.21 -15.16 -0.28
N PHE A 15 -10.00 -14.39 0.80
CA PHE A 15 -10.70 -14.57 2.08
C PHE A 15 -12.22 -14.58 1.88
N VAL A 16 -12.71 -13.83 0.88
CA VAL A 16 -14.10 -13.84 0.46
C VAL A 16 -14.25 -14.89 -0.64
N VAL A 17 -14.45 -16.14 -0.22
CA VAL A 17 -14.82 -17.24 -1.12
C VAL A 17 -16.09 -16.84 -1.85
N ALA A 18 -15.99 -16.64 -3.16
CA ALA A 18 -17.16 -16.61 -4.04
C ALA A 18 -17.71 -18.04 -4.06
N ILE A 19 -18.76 -18.28 -3.28
CA ILE A 19 -19.42 -19.58 -3.23
C ILE A 19 -20.25 -19.72 -4.51
N GLU A 20 -19.79 -20.57 -5.42
CA GLU A 20 -20.74 -21.31 -6.26
C GLU A 20 -21.57 -22.21 -5.35
N THR A 21 -22.89 -22.09 -5.49
CA THR A 21 -23.84 -23.09 -5.04
C THR A 21 -23.41 -24.45 -5.59
N ASN A 22 -23.06 -25.41 -4.71
CA ASN A 22 -22.93 -26.87 -4.95
C ASN A 22 -21.55 -27.53 -4.86
N LYS A 23 -20.48 -26.87 -4.40
CA LYS A 23 -19.26 -27.60 -3.96
C LYS A 23 -19.03 -27.47 -2.46
N THR A 24 -18.71 -28.59 -1.82
CA THR A 24 -18.33 -28.66 -0.41
C THR A 24 -17.15 -27.71 -0.19
N PRO A 25 -17.29 -26.68 0.66
CA PRO A 25 -16.28 -25.63 0.75
C PRO A 25 -15.02 -26.16 1.42
N SER A 26 -13.87 -25.75 0.89
CA SER A 26 -12.56 -25.92 1.49
C SER A 26 -12.55 -25.22 2.86
N ARG A 27 -12.85 -25.95 3.93
CA ARG A 27 -12.71 -25.42 5.30
C ARG A 27 -11.24 -25.37 5.64
N ILE A 28 -10.80 -24.26 6.21
CA ILE A 28 -9.47 -24.20 6.82
C ILE A 28 -9.48 -25.19 7.97
N GLN A 29 -8.56 -26.16 7.94
CA GLN A 29 -8.46 -27.18 8.97
C GLN A 29 -8.27 -26.50 10.31
N ILE A 30 -9.09 -26.89 11.30
CA ILE A 30 -9.00 -26.32 12.64
C ILE A 30 -7.65 -26.73 13.22
N THR A 31 -6.78 -25.74 13.40
CA THR A 31 -5.56 -25.86 14.20
C THR A 31 -5.93 -26.14 15.65
N GLU A 32 -5.21 -27.07 16.27
CA GLU A 32 -5.32 -27.32 17.71
C GLU A 32 -4.87 -26.09 18.50
N GLN A 33 -5.43 -25.92 19.70
CA GLN A 33 -5.01 -24.83 20.58
C GLN A 33 -3.57 -25.09 21.04
N PRO A 34 -2.63 -24.15 20.84
CA PRO A 34 -1.27 -24.33 21.34
C PRO A 34 -1.24 -24.46 22.87
N GLU A 35 -0.36 -25.32 23.39
CA GLU A 35 -0.26 -25.60 24.83
C GLU A 35 0.21 -24.41 25.66
N LYS A 36 0.97 -23.50 25.05
CA LYS A 36 1.58 -22.34 25.72
C LYS A 36 1.22 -21.06 25.00
N TYR A 37 0.92 -20.04 25.79
CA TYR A 37 0.84 -18.66 25.31
C TYR A 37 2.23 -18.18 24.90
N ASP A 38 2.32 -17.57 23.72
CA ASP A 38 3.52 -16.85 23.29
C ASP A 38 3.54 -15.41 23.86
N ASN A 39 4.59 -14.65 23.53
CA ASN A 39 4.74 -13.27 23.98
C ASN A 39 4.02 -12.24 23.08
N SER A 40 3.16 -12.68 22.15
CA SER A 40 2.46 -11.76 21.26
C SER A 40 1.49 -10.84 22.01
N PRO A 41 1.17 -9.65 21.46
CA PRO A 41 0.16 -8.77 22.02
C PRO A 41 -1.20 -9.46 22.20
N LEU A 42 -1.55 -10.37 21.30
CA LEU A 42 -2.76 -11.20 21.39
C LEU A 42 -2.76 -12.06 22.65
N CYS A 43 -1.69 -12.82 22.90
CA CYS A 43 -1.60 -13.70 24.06
C CYS A 43 -1.59 -12.89 25.37
N GLN A 44 -0.90 -11.75 25.41
CA GLN A 44 -0.93 -10.84 26.55
C GLN A 44 -2.35 -10.29 26.81
N TYR A 45 -3.07 -9.91 25.75
CA TYR A 45 -4.48 -9.49 25.86
C TYR A 45 -5.35 -10.63 26.38
N ILE A 46 -5.21 -11.84 25.84
CA ILE A 46 -5.99 -13.01 26.25
C ILE A 46 -5.76 -13.30 27.74
N GLN A 47 -4.50 -13.36 28.19
CA GLN A 47 -4.15 -13.62 29.59
C GLN A 47 -4.71 -12.57 30.56
N LYS A 48 -4.76 -11.31 30.14
CA LYS A 48 -5.20 -10.19 30.98
C LYS A 48 -6.72 -10.01 30.99
N CYS A 49 -7.36 -10.19 29.84
CA CYS A 49 -8.72 -9.71 29.60
C CYS A 49 -9.72 -10.84 29.29
N PHE A 50 -9.26 -11.99 28.80
CA PHE A 50 -10.15 -13.06 28.36
C PHE A 50 -10.46 -14.04 29.51
N PRO A 51 -11.70 -14.51 29.67
CA PRO A 51 -12.10 -15.46 30.73
C PRO A 51 -11.63 -16.89 30.42
N ILE A 52 -10.31 -17.10 30.29
CA ILE A 52 -9.69 -18.36 29.84
C ILE A 52 -10.11 -19.57 30.69
N LYS A 53 -10.45 -19.35 31.96
CA LYS A 53 -10.84 -20.42 32.89
C LYS A 53 -12.21 -21.03 32.57
N THR A 54 -13.12 -20.27 31.95
CA THR A 54 -14.51 -20.67 31.75
C THR A 54 -14.88 -20.83 30.28
N THR A 55 -14.26 -20.05 29.39
CA THR A 55 -14.66 -19.98 27.98
C THR A 55 -13.45 -20.14 27.06
N THR A 56 -13.58 -20.99 26.03
CA THR A 56 -12.60 -21.08 24.94
C THR A 56 -13.06 -20.24 23.75
N ILE A 57 -12.14 -19.86 22.85
CA ILE A 57 -12.48 -19.09 21.65
C ILE A 57 -13.55 -19.81 20.80
N PRO A 58 -13.46 -21.12 20.50
CA PRO A 58 -14.52 -21.84 19.79
C PRO A 58 -15.88 -21.79 20.49
N LYS A 59 -15.91 -21.90 21.83
CA LYS A 59 -17.16 -21.80 22.61
C LYS A 59 -17.77 -20.40 22.49
N LEU A 60 -16.96 -19.35 22.61
CA LEU A 60 -17.41 -17.96 22.46
C LEU A 60 -18.01 -17.73 21.07
N LEU A 61 -17.34 -18.18 20.02
CA LEU A 61 -17.81 -18.03 18.63
C LEU A 61 -19.12 -18.80 18.40
N ALA A 62 -19.25 -20.01 18.95
CA ALA A 62 -20.49 -20.78 18.89
C ALA A 62 -21.66 -20.06 19.59
N SER A 63 -21.43 -19.47 20.77
CA SER A 63 -22.45 -18.66 21.45
C SER A 63 -22.86 -17.43 20.63
N ILE A 64 -21.91 -16.78 19.93
CA ILE A 64 -22.23 -15.67 19.02
C ILE A 64 -23.07 -16.16 17.83
N GLU A 65 -22.81 -17.34 17.28
CA GLU A 65 -23.64 -17.94 16.22
C GLU A 65 -25.06 -18.23 16.71
N ASP A 66 -25.21 -18.72 17.93
CA ASP A 66 -26.52 -18.90 18.56
C ASP A 66 -27.26 -17.57 18.75
N ASP A 67 -26.55 -16.51 19.17
CA ASP A 67 -27.14 -15.17 19.29
C ASP A 67 -27.65 -14.63 17.95
N HIS A 68 -27.01 -14.97 16.83
CA HIS A 68 -27.46 -14.55 15.49
C HIS A 68 -28.83 -15.13 15.13
N LYS A 69 -29.25 -16.26 15.73
CA LYS A 69 -30.61 -16.80 15.55
C LYS A 69 -31.68 -15.82 16.03
N GLN A 70 -31.38 -15.04 17.06
CA GLN A 70 -32.27 -13.99 17.58
C GLN A 70 -31.96 -12.62 16.97
N TYR A 71 -30.70 -12.35 16.63
CA TYR A 71 -30.22 -11.06 16.12
C TYR A 71 -29.46 -11.24 14.80
N PRO A 72 -30.13 -11.30 13.64
CA PRO A 72 -29.50 -11.65 12.35
C PRO A 72 -28.35 -10.76 11.89
N ASN A 73 -28.30 -9.51 12.36
CA ASN A 73 -27.32 -8.49 11.97
C ASN A 73 -26.44 -8.05 13.15
N LEU A 74 -26.19 -8.97 14.09
CA LEU A 74 -25.62 -8.68 15.40
C LEU A 74 -24.31 -7.87 15.33
N TYR A 75 -23.37 -8.22 14.45
CA TYR A 75 -22.09 -7.48 14.30
C TYR A 75 -22.27 -6.02 13.85
N LEU A 76 -23.32 -5.70 13.08
CA LEU A 76 -23.61 -4.35 12.60
C LEU A 76 -24.16 -3.42 13.71
N THR A 77 -24.35 -3.94 14.91
CA THR A 77 -24.76 -3.13 16.07
C THR A 77 -23.65 -2.15 16.45
N LYS A 78 -23.95 -0.85 16.42
CA LYS A 78 -23.02 0.25 16.77
C LYS A 78 -22.74 0.40 18.27
N ARG A 79 -23.31 -0.44 19.12
CA ARG A 79 -23.18 -0.33 20.57
C ARG A 79 -21.82 -0.86 20.99
N GLU A 80 -20.99 0.04 21.51
CA GLU A 80 -19.77 -0.33 22.23
C GLU A 80 -20.11 -0.56 23.71
N VAL A 81 -19.48 -1.57 24.30
CA VAL A 81 -19.63 -1.90 25.72
C VAL A 81 -18.25 -2.04 26.33
N VAL A 82 -18.08 -1.60 27.57
CA VAL A 82 -16.83 -1.81 28.30
C VAL A 82 -16.88 -3.20 28.92
N LEU A 83 -15.90 -4.05 28.60
CA LEU A 83 -15.77 -5.37 29.18
C LEU A 83 -15.04 -5.28 30.53
N ILE A 84 -15.48 -6.09 31.48
CA ILE A 84 -14.77 -6.27 32.74
C ILE A 84 -13.70 -7.36 32.50
N PRO A 85 -12.40 -7.06 32.67
CA PRO A 85 -11.33 -8.02 32.38
C PRO A 85 -11.50 -9.34 33.15
N GLY A 86 -11.45 -10.46 32.43
CA GLY A 86 -11.52 -11.81 33.01
C GLY A 86 -12.91 -12.29 33.38
N GLU A 87 -13.96 -11.46 33.25
CA GLU A 87 -15.34 -11.89 33.42
C GLU A 87 -15.93 -12.47 32.12
N GLU A 88 -16.88 -13.40 32.26
CA GLU A 88 -17.53 -14.03 31.12
C GLU A 88 -18.58 -13.09 30.48
N PRO A 89 -18.52 -12.84 29.16
CA PRO A 89 -19.50 -11.99 28.49
C PRO A 89 -20.89 -12.64 28.45
N LEU A 90 -21.84 -12.08 29.21
CA LEU A 90 -23.18 -12.64 29.39
C LEU A 90 -24.13 -12.25 28.27
N LYS A 91 -24.02 -11.01 27.77
CA LYS A 91 -24.92 -10.49 26.73
C LYS A 91 -24.34 -10.66 25.32
N PRO A 92 -25.18 -10.77 24.27
CA PRO A 92 -24.71 -10.85 22.89
C PRO A 92 -23.74 -9.72 22.50
N VAL A 93 -24.04 -8.48 22.90
CA VAL A 93 -23.18 -7.32 22.60
C VAL A 93 -21.82 -7.37 23.32
N GLU A 94 -21.76 -7.95 24.53
CA GLU A 94 -20.52 -8.16 25.28
C GLU A 94 -19.66 -9.23 24.59
N ARG A 95 -20.28 -10.31 24.08
CA ARG A 95 -19.59 -11.35 23.31
C ARG A 95 -18.97 -10.82 22.02
N ILE A 96 -19.72 -10.01 21.25
CA ILE A 96 -19.17 -9.36 20.06
C ILE A 96 -17.99 -8.47 20.43
N GLN A 97 -18.14 -7.61 21.45
CA GLN A 97 -17.07 -6.70 21.84
C GLN A 97 -15.81 -7.48 22.22
N CYS A 98 -15.97 -8.61 22.90
CA CYS A 98 -14.84 -9.47 23.26
C CYS A 98 -14.09 -9.96 22.00
N ILE A 99 -14.81 -10.35 20.95
CA ILE A 99 -14.20 -10.69 19.65
C ILE A 99 -13.58 -9.46 18.98
N LYS A 100 -14.24 -8.30 18.98
CA LYS A 100 -13.68 -7.06 18.39
C LYS A 100 -12.34 -6.70 19.03
N ASP A 101 -12.27 -6.73 20.36
CA ASP A 101 -11.06 -6.41 21.11
C ASP A 101 -9.98 -7.47 20.90
N LEU A 102 -10.35 -8.75 20.84
CA LEU A 102 -9.43 -9.85 20.51
C LEU A 102 -8.80 -9.65 19.12
N LEU A 103 -9.60 -9.34 18.11
CA LEU A 103 -9.14 -9.19 16.72
C LEU A 103 -8.28 -7.94 16.52
N ALA A 104 -8.54 -6.88 17.28
CA ALA A 104 -7.74 -5.67 17.25
C ALA A 104 -6.32 -5.86 17.87
N HIS A 105 -6.06 -7.00 18.51
CA HIS A 105 -4.72 -7.42 18.97
C HIS A 105 -4.15 -8.58 18.15
N LEU A 106 -4.88 -9.09 17.15
CA LEU A 106 -4.47 -10.26 16.39
C LEU A 106 -3.22 -9.98 15.58
N PHE A 107 -3.22 -8.92 14.78
CA PHE A 107 -2.05 -8.52 13.99
C PHE A 107 -1.21 -7.49 14.72
N THR A 108 0.10 -7.54 14.50
CA THR A 108 1.04 -6.51 14.95
C THR A 108 1.14 -5.39 13.92
N GLN A 109 1.57 -4.20 14.35
CA GLN A 109 1.88 -3.11 13.42
C GLN A 109 2.91 -3.52 12.36
N THR A 110 3.97 -4.24 12.76
CA THR A 110 5.03 -4.71 11.85
C THR A 110 4.48 -5.64 10.77
N GLN A 111 3.55 -6.54 11.11
CA GLN A 111 2.88 -7.40 10.12
C GLN A 111 2.09 -6.57 9.10
N ILE A 112 1.35 -5.55 9.54
CA ILE A 112 0.62 -4.66 8.62
C ILE A 112 1.57 -3.86 7.73
N GLU A 113 2.63 -3.27 8.30
CA GLU A 113 3.62 -2.52 7.54
C GLU A 113 4.35 -3.40 6.51
N THR A 114 4.68 -4.64 6.87
CA THR A 114 5.32 -5.62 5.97
C THR A 114 4.38 -6.00 4.82
N SER A 115 3.08 -6.18 5.10
CA SER A 115 2.06 -6.36 4.06
C SER A 115 1.97 -5.12 3.16
N ALA A 116 1.92 -3.92 3.73
CA ALA A 116 1.83 -2.67 2.99
C ALA A 116 2.99 -2.49 2.00
N GLN A 117 4.19 -2.94 2.36
CA GLN A 117 5.39 -2.92 1.51
C GLN A 117 5.37 -3.95 0.37
N GLY A 118 4.37 -4.82 0.28
CA GLY A 118 4.28 -5.83 -0.77
C GLY A 118 4.61 -7.26 -0.32
N TYR A 119 4.97 -7.45 0.95
CA TYR A 119 5.48 -8.71 1.46
C TYR A 119 4.46 -9.45 2.35
N ALA A 120 3.22 -9.55 1.88
CA ALA A 120 2.12 -10.16 2.64
C ALA A 120 2.42 -11.61 3.07
N LYS A 121 3.07 -12.41 2.21
CA LYS A 121 3.47 -13.78 2.53
C LYS A 121 4.52 -13.86 3.62
N ILE A 122 5.50 -12.95 3.62
CA ILE A 122 6.49 -12.83 4.70
C ILE A 122 5.77 -12.48 6.00
N ALA A 123 4.86 -11.50 5.96
CA ALA A 123 4.08 -11.12 7.12
C ALA A 123 3.23 -12.29 7.67
N VAL A 124 2.58 -13.08 6.81
CA VAL A 124 1.88 -14.33 7.19
C VAL A 124 2.83 -15.35 7.80
N GLY A 125 4.05 -15.48 7.26
CA GLY A 125 5.10 -16.34 7.82
C GLY A 125 5.54 -15.95 9.24
N THR A 126 5.33 -14.70 9.66
CA THR A 126 5.60 -14.23 11.03
C THR A 126 4.43 -14.45 12.00
N ILE A 127 3.29 -14.95 11.54
CA ILE A 127 2.12 -15.21 12.39
C ILE A 127 2.45 -16.38 13.33
N THR A 128 2.28 -16.17 14.64
CA THR A 128 2.52 -17.20 15.66
C THR A 128 1.47 -18.30 15.61
N ASP A 129 1.76 -19.46 16.17
CA ASP A 129 0.80 -20.57 16.19
C ASP A 129 -0.48 -20.24 16.93
N TYR A 130 -0.41 -19.39 17.96
CA TYR A 130 -1.60 -18.92 18.67
C TYR A 130 -2.41 -17.94 17.81
N GLN A 131 -1.76 -17.01 17.11
CA GLN A 131 -2.44 -16.15 16.15
C GLN A 131 -3.13 -16.98 15.03
N LYS A 132 -2.46 -18.01 14.48
CA LYS A 132 -3.06 -18.94 13.51
C LYS A 132 -4.29 -19.65 14.08
N TYR A 133 -4.20 -20.14 15.31
CA TYR A 133 -5.32 -20.77 16.02
C TYR A 133 -6.55 -19.86 16.10
N VAL A 134 -6.36 -18.61 16.55
CA VAL A 134 -7.45 -17.63 16.63
C VAL A 134 -8.00 -17.30 15.25
N LEU A 135 -7.10 -17.03 14.30
CA LEU A 135 -7.46 -16.63 12.95
C LEU A 135 -8.29 -17.71 12.24
N THR A 136 -7.86 -18.97 12.27
CA THR A 136 -8.59 -20.11 11.71
C THR A 136 -10.02 -20.22 12.27
N ASN A 137 -10.17 -20.11 13.60
CA ASN A 137 -11.47 -20.22 14.24
C ASN A 137 -12.40 -19.06 13.85
N VAL A 138 -11.86 -17.84 13.80
CA VAL A 138 -12.61 -16.64 13.46
C VAL A 138 -12.98 -16.59 11.99
N VAL A 139 -12.06 -16.93 11.07
CA VAL A 139 -12.34 -17.02 9.64
C VAL A 139 -13.46 -18.02 9.38
N ASN A 140 -13.37 -19.21 9.99
CA ASN A 140 -14.41 -20.23 9.89
C ASN A 140 -15.76 -19.75 10.47
N HIS A 141 -15.75 -18.96 11.55
CA HIS A 141 -16.95 -18.35 12.10
C HIS A 141 -17.60 -17.34 11.14
N PHE A 142 -16.85 -16.36 10.64
CA PHE A 142 -17.39 -15.39 9.67
C PHE A 142 -17.90 -16.07 8.40
N HIS A 143 -17.20 -17.10 7.93
CA HIS A 143 -17.65 -17.91 6.81
C HIS A 143 -19.00 -18.61 7.08
N ARG A 144 -19.19 -19.22 8.27
CA ARG A 144 -20.48 -19.80 8.66
C ARG A 144 -21.60 -18.76 8.67
N LEU A 145 -21.31 -17.55 9.15
CA LEU A 145 -22.30 -16.46 9.14
C LEU A 145 -22.65 -16.01 7.72
N LEU A 146 -21.68 -15.95 6.81
CA LEU A 146 -21.88 -15.53 5.42
C LEU A 146 -22.65 -16.54 4.57
N ILE A 147 -22.51 -17.84 4.86
CA ILE A 147 -23.24 -18.93 4.17
C ILE A 147 -24.70 -19.00 4.60
N ASN A 148 -25.00 -18.60 5.83
CA ASN A 148 -26.36 -18.71 6.35
C ASN A 148 -27.24 -17.58 5.80
N ASP A 149 -28.16 -17.92 4.90
CA ASP A 149 -29.08 -16.95 4.28
C ASP A 149 -30.00 -16.22 5.27
N ASN A 150 -30.10 -16.70 6.52
CA ASN A 150 -30.85 -16.01 7.56
C ASN A 150 -30.09 -14.79 8.13
N TYR A 151 -28.78 -14.67 7.90
CA TYR A 151 -27.94 -13.60 8.46
C TYR A 151 -27.43 -12.69 7.35
N TYR A 152 -27.38 -11.38 7.59
CA TYR A 152 -26.92 -10.38 6.60
C TYR A 152 -27.54 -10.62 5.20
N ASN A 153 -28.87 -10.78 5.19
CA ASN A 153 -29.63 -11.30 4.07
C ASN A 153 -29.88 -10.27 2.95
N THR A 154 -29.62 -8.98 3.21
CA THR A 154 -29.69 -7.94 2.18
C THR A 154 -28.31 -7.69 1.56
N PRO A 155 -28.23 -7.32 0.26
CA PRO A 155 -26.96 -6.95 -0.37
C PRO A 155 -26.21 -5.85 0.41
N GLU A 156 -26.94 -4.87 0.94
CA GLU A 156 -26.41 -3.76 1.73
C GLU A 156 -25.83 -4.24 3.07
N SER A 157 -26.59 -5.01 3.85
CA SER A 157 -26.12 -5.52 5.15
C SER A 157 -24.92 -6.45 4.98
N ARG A 158 -24.89 -7.24 3.91
CA ARG A 158 -23.76 -8.10 3.58
C ARG A 158 -22.51 -7.28 3.21
N LYS A 159 -22.67 -6.22 2.42
CA LYS A 159 -21.59 -5.26 2.10
C LYS A 159 -21.05 -4.58 3.36
N ASP A 160 -21.93 -4.12 4.23
CA ASP A 160 -21.57 -3.50 5.50
C ASP A 160 -20.84 -4.49 6.41
N PHE A 161 -21.31 -5.74 6.46
CA PHE A 161 -20.68 -6.79 7.26
C PHE A 161 -19.27 -7.14 6.76
N TYR A 162 -19.07 -7.24 5.44
CA TYR A 162 -17.73 -7.42 4.87
C TYR A 162 -16.80 -6.27 5.27
N THR A 163 -17.26 -5.03 5.11
CA THR A 163 -16.48 -3.83 5.45
C THR A 163 -16.12 -3.82 6.94
N LEU A 164 -17.07 -4.21 7.79
CA LEU A 164 -16.86 -4.32 9.23
C LEU A 164 -15.82 -5.38 9.57
N ILE A 165 -15.93 -6.61 9.03
CA ILE A 165 -15.01 -7.72 9.34
C ILE A 165 -13.56 -7.28 9.19
N PHE A 166 -13.19 -6.68 8.06
CA PHE A 166 -11.82 -6.24 7.82
C PHE A 166 -11.35 -5.20 8.85
N SER A 167 -12.24 -4.29 9.26
CA SER A 167 -11.90 -3.28 10.26
C SER A 167 -11.70 -3.82 11.67
N LEU A 168 -12.22 -5.02 11.97
CA LEU A 168 -11.98 -5.67 13.27
C LEU A 168 -10.54 -6.14 13.43
N PHE A 169 -9.84 -6.41 12.33
CA PHE A 169 -8.45 -6.88 12.34
C PHE A 169 -7.43 -5.73 12.27
N ILE A 170 -7.88 -4.47 12.19
CA ILE A 170 -6.96 -3.32 12.26
C ILE A 170 -6.37 -3.26 13.69
N PRO A 171 -5.04 -3.35 13.84
CA PRO A 171 -4.40 -3.28 15.15
C PRO A 171 -4.71 -1.97 15.86
N ILE A 172 -4.97 -2.02 17.17
CA ILE A 172 -5.16 -0.80 17.99
C ILE A 172 -3.94 0.12 17.87
N SER A 173 -2.74 -0.44 17.76
CA SER A 173 -1.49 0.33 17.61
C SER A 173 -1.46 1.21 16.35
N LEU A 174 -2.23 0.90 15.30
CA LEU A 174 -2.33 1.76 14.12
C LEU A 174 -3.27 2.95 14.33
N LYS A 175 -4.26 2.84 15.24
CA LYS A 175 -5.17 3.95 15.57
C LYS A 175 -4.44 5.11 16.24
N THR A 176 -3.33 4.82 16.92
CA THR A 176 -2.43 5.78 17.58
C THR A 176 -1.10 5.89 16.85
N SER A 177 -1.11 5.84 15.51
CA SER A 177 0.12 5.90 14.70
C SER A 177 1.03 7.06 15.15
N PRO A 178 2.32 6.80 15.41
CA PRO A 178 3.22 7.80 15.96
C PRO A 178 3.40 8.96 14.99
N VAL A 179 3.35 10.16 15.54
CA VAL A 179 3.56 11.41 14.81
C VAL A 179 5.02 11.52 14.39
N ARG A 180 5.28 11.65 13.09
CA ARG A 180 6.63 11.85 12.53
C ARG A 180 6.83 13.30 12.11
N ILE A 181 7.85 13.98 12.65
CA ILE A 181 8.19 15.35 12.25
C ILE A 181 9.66 15.43 11.91
N ALA A 182 9.96 15.89 10.70
CA ALA A 182 11.32 16.21 10.33
C ALA A 182 11.60 17.69 10.64
N ALA A 183 12.58 17.96 11.50
CA ALA A 183 12.95 19.31 11.90
C ALA A 183 14.46 19.41 12.22
N PRO A 184 15.14 20.50 11.82
CA PRO A 184 16.53 20.74 12.22
C PRO A 184 16.65 20.88 13.74
N VAL A 185 17.76 20.41 14.31
CA VAL A 185 18.12 20.55 15.72
C VAL A 185 19.60 20.89 15.92
N ASP A 186 19.87 21.79 16.86
CA ASP A 186 21.23 22.16 17.29
C ASP A 186 21.51 21.69 18.71
N LEU A 187 22.72 21.20 18.98
CA LEU A 187 23.18 20.89 20.33
C LEU A 187 23.67 22.15 21.04
N LEU A 188 23.04 22.49 22.16
CA LEU A 188 23.44 23.58 23.04
C LEU A 188 24.44 23.13 24.10
N HIS A 189 24.12 22.03 24.78
CA HIS A 189 24.89 21.53 25.92
C HIS A 189 24.99 20.01 25.90
N GLY A 190 26.11 19.50 26.45
CA GLY A 190 26.44 18.09 26.45
C GLY A 190 27.35 17.70 25.28
N SER A 191 27.58 16.40 25.13
CA SER A 191 28.41 15.84 24.07
C SER A 191 27.71 14.64 23.45
N LEU A 192 27.45 14.70 22.15
CA LEU A 192 27.06 13.54 21.38
C LEU A 192 28.32 12.97 20.68
N PRO A 193 28.42 11.65 20.47
CA PRO A 193 29.52 11.00 19.76
C PRO A 193 29.51 11.32 18.25
N VAL A 194 29.57 12.60 17.90
CA VAL A 194 29.56 13.12 16.52
C VAL A 194 30.57 14.25 16.44
N SER A 195 31.43 14.24 15.42
CA SER A 195 32.47 15.26 15.22
C SER A 195 31.86 16.59 14.74
N SER A 196 32.26 17.70 15.39
CA SER A 196 31.91 19.07 15.00
C SER A 196 32.65 19.53 13.71
N PRO A 197 32.10 20.41 12.85
CA PRO A 197 30.76 21.01 12.87
C PRO A 197 29.92 20.57 11.66
N ARG A 198 28.74 20.00 11.88
CA ARG A 198 27.59 19.98 10.95
C ARG A 198 26.41 19.35 11.71
N ASP A 199 25.44 20.19 12.02
CA ASP A 199 24.01 19.94 12.30
C ASP A 199 23.64 18.47 12.58
N LEU A 200 23.22 18.19 13.82
CA LEU A 200 23.06 16.84 14.40
C LEU A 200 21.69 16.22 14.16
N CYS A 201 21.59 14.97 13.68
CA CYS A 201 20.37 14.15 13.70
C CYS A 201 20.09 13.60 15.10
N ILE A 202 18.82 13.55 15.53
CA ILE A 202 18.47 13.08 16.88
C ILE A 202 17.22 12.18 16.82
N ILE A 203 17.42 10.87 16.94
CA ILE A 203 16.31 9.95 17.25
C ILE A 203 15.98 10.13 18.72
N VAL A 204 14.76 10.55 19.02
CA VAL A 204 14.25 10.54 20.40
C VAL A 204 13.48 9.24 20.59
N LYS A 205 14.01 8.29 21.33
CA LYS A 205 13.23 7.11 21.73
C LYS A 205 12.25 7.53 22.82
N SER A 206 11.03 7.88 22.43
CA SER A 206 9.86 7.72 23.30
C SER A 206 9.58 6.23 23.47
N PRO A 207 8.83 5.81 24.50
CA PRO A 207 8.32 4.44 24.63
C PRO A 207 7.67 3.86 23.35
N THR A 208 7.32 4.69 22.36
CA THR A 208 6.73 4.28 21.07
C THR A 208 7.26 5.07 19.84
N ASP A 209 8.55 5.41 19.81
CA ASP A 209 9.32 6.02 18.69
C ASP A 209 9.00 7.47 18.27
N ILE A 210 9.97 8.38 18.45
CA ILE A 210 9.99 9.75 17.88
C ILE A 210 11.21 9.86 16.94
N GLN A 211 11.07 10.63 15.86
CA GLN A 211 12.18 10.95 14.96
C GLN A 211 12.26 12.46 14.75
N ILE A 212 13.43 13.08 14.97
CA ILE A 212 13.75 14.48 14.64
C ILE A 212 15.06 14.48 13.84
N LEU A 213 15.11 15.15 12.69
CA LEU A 213 16.05 14.79 11.60
C LEU A 213 16.95 15.95 11.18
N SER A 214 18.24 15.67 11.02
CA SER A 214 19.28 16.65 10.67
C SER A 214 20.55 15.96 10.14
N HIS A 215 21.59 16.72 9.81
CA HIS A 215 21.96 17.02 8.43
C HIS A 215 23.07 16.12 7.81
N ASP A 216 23.42 14.98 8.41
CA ASP A 216 24.36 14.04 7.77
C ASP A 216 24.16 12.56 8.19
N THR A 217 24.23 11.68 7.21
CA THR A 217 24.09 10.23 7.35
C THR A 217 25.47 9.63 7.63
N MET A 218 25.69 8.93 8.75
CA MET A 218 26.54 7.71 8.89
C MET A 218 26.91 7.34 10.35
N SER A 219 26.56 8.13 11.37
CA SER A 219 26.66 7.70 12.78
C SER A 219 25.69 8.52 13.63
N TRP A 220 24.64 7.90 14.15
CA TRP A 220 23.55 8.63 14.82
C TRP A 220 23.68 8.47 16.33
N PRO A 221 23.86 9.56 17.08
CA PRO A 221 23.76 9.48 18.52
C PRO A 221 22.29 9.28 18.88
N SER A 222 21.98 8.21 19.60
CA SER A 222 20.61 7.95 20.04
C SER A 222 20.34 8.73 21.33
N VAL A 223 19.18 9.37 21.46
CA VAL A 223 18.72 9.92 22.74
C VAL A 223 17.39 9.31 23.13
N GLU A 224 17.10 9.25 24.42
CA GLU A 224 15.87 8.70 24.98
C GLU A 224 15.16 9.73 25.85
N TYR A 225 13.84 9.62 25.89
CA TYR A 225 13.00 10.40 26.79
C TYR A 225 12.70 9.57 28.04
N ASP A 226 13.24 9.99 29.18
CA ASP A 226 13.01 9.35 30.49
C ASP A 226 12.35 10.32 31.47
N ASP A 227 12.26 9.92 32.74
CA ASP A 227 11.60 10.70 33.80
C ASP A 227 12.26 12.06 34.09
N LYS A 228 13.51 12.28 33.65
CA LYS A 228 14.23 13.56 33.82
C LYS A 228 14.30 14.36 32.53
N SER A 229 13.96 13.76 31.40
CA SER A 229 13.83 14.46 30.13
C SER A 229 12.65 15.45 30.15
N TYR A 230 12.80 16.58 29.48
CA TYR A 230 11.72 17.57 29.36
C TYR A 230 11.78 18.34 28.03
N VAL A 231 10.64 18.92 27.65
CA VAL A 231 10.53 19.84 26.52
C VAL A 231 9.98 21.17 27.01
N ASP A 232 10.71 22.25 26.75
CA ASP A 232 10.30 23.63 27.04
C ASP A 232 10.35 24.48 25.77
N GLY A 233 9.19 24.58 25.10
CA GLY A 233 9.06 25.24 23.80
C GLY A 233 9.89 24.52 22.72
N ASN A 234 11.04 25.10 22.39
CA ASN A 234 11.97 24.57 21.40
C ASN A 234 13.17 23.86 22.04
N LEU A 235 13.33 23.94 23.37
CA LEU A 235 14.42 23.28 24.08
C LEU A 235 14.03 21.82 24.41
N LEU A 236 14.88 20.88 24.03
CA LEU A 236 14.76 19.46 24.35
C LEU A 236 15.90 19.08 25.28
N HIS A 237 15.56 18.63 26.48
CA HIS A 237 16.50 18.04 27.42
C HIS A 237 16.31 16.53 27.39
N LEU A 238 17.29 15.80 26.84
CA LEU A 238 17.16 14.37 26.54
C LEU A 238 18.41 13.61 27.00
N LYS A 239 18.26 12.32 27.29
CA LYS A 239 19.36 11.46 27.72
C LYS A 239 20.01 10.80 26.51
N SER A 240 21.31 10.94 26.32
CA SER A 240 22.06 10.21 25.29
C SER A 240 22.14 8.73 25.67
N VAL A 241 21.71 7.85 24.77
CA VAL A 241 21.79 6.38 24.90
C VAL A 241 23.24 5.91 24.88
N ASP A 242 24.10 6.56 24.08
CA ASP A 242 25.50 6.14 23.94
C ASP A 242 26.36 6.55 25.14
N SER A 243 26.08 7.72 25.72
CA SER A 243 26.90 8.28 26.80
C SER A 243 26.23 8.28 28.17
N GLU A 244 24.94 7.92 28.24
CA GLU A 244 24.08 8.01 29.43
C GLU A 244 24.00 9.42 30.05
N LYS A 245 24.46 10.45 29.33
CA LYS A 245 24.46 11.86 29.78
C LYS A 245 23.33 12.64 29.13
N TYR A 246 22.81 13.63 29.84
CA TYR A 246 21.82 14.54 29.26
C TYR A 246 22.45 15.55 28.30
N VAL A 247 21.69 15.87 27.26
CA VAL A 247 22.01 16.84 26.24
C VAL A 247 20.85 17.82 26.08
N ASP A 248 21.20 19.08 25.84
CA ASP A 248 20.23 20.14 25.54
C ASP A 248 20.27 20.47 24.07
N LEU A 249 19.10 20.48 23.44
CA LEU A 249 18.95 20.62 22.00
C LEU A 249 17.94 21.72 21.69
N ILE A 250 18.19 22.56 20.69
CA ILE A 250 17.17 23.48 20.16
C ILE A 250 16.57 22.86 18.91
N CYS A 251 15.25 22.65 18.93
CA CYS A 251 14.45 22.37 17.74
C CYS A 251 14.11 23.67 17.01
N HIS A 252 14.44 23.73 15.73
CA HIS A 252 14.15 24.89 14.88
C HIS A 252 12.70 24.92 14.38
N ALA A 253 11.96 23.83 14.57
CA ALA A 253 10.54 23.78 14.28
C ALA A 253 9.72 24.43 15.39
N ASN A 254 8.73 25.24 14.99
CA ASN A 254 7.73 25.74 15.91
C ASN A 254 6.66 24.66 16.13
N ILE A 255 6.96 23.69 17.00
CA ILE A 255 6.10 22.55 17.30
C ILE A 255 5.11 22.94 18.41
N SER A 256 3.82 22.72 18.18
CA SER A 256 2.80 23.07 19.17
C SER A 256 2.93 22.20 20.43
N PRO A 257 2.51 22.68 21.62
CA PRO A 257 2.51 21.87 22.85
C PRO A 257 1.68 20.58 22.71
N THR A 258 0.60 20.62 21.94
CA THR A 258 -0.22 19.43 21.63
C THR A 258 0.56 18.42 20.80
N THR A 259 1.32 18.91 19.81
CA THR A 259 2.18 18.08 18.96
C THR A 259 3.29 17.43 19.80
N TRP A 260 3.93 18.18 20.69
CA TRP A 260 4.91 17.63 21.64
C TRP A 260 4.30 16.56 22.54
N ARG A 261 3.06 16.76 23.03
CA ARG A 261 2.38 15.73 23.83
C ARG A 261 2.10 14.46 23.05
N GLN A 262 1.74 14.55 21.76
CA GLN A 262 1.54 13.37 20.91
C GLN A 262 2.84 12.64 20.62
N ILE A 263 3.91 13.39 20.38
CA ILE A 263 5.25 12.87 20.17
C ILE A 263 5.71 12.08 21.41
N LEU A 264 5.61 12.69 22.59
CA LEU A 264 6.10 12.11 23.84
C LEU A 264 5.16 11.03 24.41
N TRP A 265 3.84 11.19 24.23
CA TRP A 265 2.79 10.33 24.79
C TRP A 265 1.66 10.06 23.78
N PRO A 266 1.91 9.33 22.70
CA PRO A 266 0.94 9.14 21.62
C PRO A 266 -0.34 8.42 22.05
N ASN A 267 -0.28 7.60 23.11
CA ASN A 267 -1.43 6.87 23.64
C ASN A 267 -2.40 7.74 24.47
N SER A 268 -1.98 8.91 24.93
CA SER A 268 -2.81 9.80 25.79
C SER A 268 -3.16 11.12 25.12
N ALA A 269 -2.65 11.38 23.92
CA ALA A 269 -2.85 12.62 23.20
C ALA A 269 -3.95 12.47 22.12
N PRO A 270 -4.60 13.58 21.70
CA PRO A 270 -5.57 13.56 20.61
C PRO A 270 -4.97 12.95 19.34
N HIS A 271 -5.76 12.29 18.50
CA HIS A 271 -5.26 11.76 17.22
C HIS A 271 -4.85 12.89 16.28
N ARG A 272 -3.75 12.70 15.53
CA ARG A 272 -3.24 13.62 14.52
C ARG A 272 -2.98 12.86 13.23
N THR A 273 -3.42 13.45 12.11
CA THR A 273 -3.22 12.87 10.78
C THR A 273 -1.79 13.12 10.27
N SER A 274 -1.34 12.27 9.35
CA SER A 274 -0.10 12.44 8.61
C SER A 274 -0.04 13.75 7.83
N ILE A 275 -1.21 14.32 7.48
CA ILE A 275 -1.32 15.62 6.78
C ILE A 275 -0.56 16.72 7.52
N ILE A 276 -0.90 16.91 8.80
CA ILE A 276 -0.31 18.00 9.60
C ILE A 276 1.18 17.71 9.83
N SER A 277 1.53 16.44 10.04
CA SER A 277 2.91 15.98 10.23
C SER A 277 3.81 16.34 9.05
N VAL A 278 3.34 16.12 7.82
CA VAL A 278 4.06 16.48 6.59
C VAL A 278 4.15 18.00 6.41
N ILE A 279 3.06 18.74 6.66
CA ILE A 279 3.05 20.21 6.57
C ILE A 279 4.07 20.83 7.53
N GLU A 280 4.05 20.43 8.81
CA GLU A 280 4.99 20.95 9.80
C GLU A 280 6.43 20.55 9.48
N SER A 281 6.64 19.32 9.00
CA SER A 281 7.96 18.89 8.52
C SER A 281 8.46 19.84 7.43
N CYS A 282 7.64 20.15 6.42
CA CYS A 282 8.03 21.07 5.36
C CYS A 282 8.28 22.50 5.88
N LYS A 283 7.44 23.03 6.78
CA LYS A 283 7.63 24.37 7.37
C LYS A 283 8.91 24.50 8.19
N SER A 284 9.34 23.41 8.80
CA SER A 284 10.54 23.36 9.65
C SER A 284 11.82 23.57 8.85
N PHE A 285 11.77 23.33 7.53
CA PHE A 285 12.87 23.60 6.61
C PHE A 285 12.56 24.89 5.82
N GLY A 286 13.34 25.95 6.04
CA GLY A 286 13.26 27.19 5.27
C GLY A 286 12.92 28.47 6.04
N ASN A 287 12.57 28.39 7.33
CA ASN A 287 12.41 29.56 8.19
C ASN A 287 13.43 29.53 9.34
N PRO A 288 14.29 30.54 9.50
CA PRO A 288 15.14 30.64 10.69
C PRO A 288 14.24 30.77 11.94
N PRO A 289 14.60 30.14 13.07
CA PRO A 289 13.84 30.29 14.30
C PRO A 289 13.81 31.76 14.71
N LYS A 290 12.66 32.22 15.23
CA LYS A 290 12.67 33.46 16.01
C LYS A 290 13.42 33.15 17.31
N PRO A 291 14.45 33.93 17.69
CA PRO A 291 15.17 33.68 18.92
C PRO A 291 14.19 33.64 20.11
N PRO A 292 14.37 32.71 21.06
CA PRO A 292 13.49 32.63 22.22
C PRO A 292 13.47 33.98 22.92
N LYS A 293 12.27 34.46 23.27
CA LYS A 293 12.14 35.64 24.13
C LYS A 293 12.77 35.26 25.47
N GLN A 294 13.92 35.85 25.80
CA GLN A 294 14.55 35.63 27.10
C GLN A 294 13.50 35.87 28.20
N PRO A 295 13.37 34.96 29.18
CA PRO A 295 12.54 35.21 30.34
C PRO A 295 13.05 36.49 31.01
N LYS A 296 12.14 37.42 31.31
CA LYS A 296 12.46 38.78 31.78
C LYS A 296 13.32 38.83 33.06
N ASN A 297 13.60 37.70 33.71
CA ASN A 297 14.25 37.60 35.01
C ASN A 297 15.42 36.57 35.08
N ALA A 298 16.01 36.11 33.97
CA ALA A 298 17.20 35.25 34.05
C ALA A 298 18.49 36.06 34.28
N PRO A 299 19.38 35.65 35.19
CA PRO A 299 20.67 36.32 35.39
C PRO A 299 21.57 36.15 34.15
N PRO A 300 22.49 37.10 33.88
CA PRO A 300 23.32 37.06 32.68
C PRO A 300 24.27 35.85 32.75
N SER A 301 24.05 34.86 31.89
CA SER A 301 24.99 33.78 31.68
C SER A 301 26.15 34.25 30.80
N SER A 302 27.37 34.13 31.30
CA SER A 302 28.60 34.25 30.53
C SER A 302 28.77 33.00 29.66
N GLY A 303 28.12 32.99 28.49
CA GLY A 303 28.25 31.94 27.49
C GLY A 303 28.33 32.57 26.11
N THR A 304 29.34 32.17 25.35
CA THR A 304 29.62 32.57 23.96
C THR A 304 28.34 32.70 23.14
N GLY A 305 27.98 33.96 22.84
CA GLY A 305 26.79 34.29 22.07
C GLY A 305 26.88 33.72 20.66
N ILE A 306 25.93 32.85 20.34
CA ILE A 306 25.66 32.44 18.96
C ILE A 306 25.18 33.72 18.23
N THR A 307 26.04 34.27 17.37
CA THR A 307 25.70 35.44 16.57
C THR A 307 24.60 35.11 15.55
N PRO A 308 23.55 35.94 15.37
CA PRO A 308 22.48 35.76 14.39
C PRO A 308 22.94 35.61 12.92
N SER A 309 24.22 35.85 12.63
CA SER A 309 24.83 35.71 11.31
C SER A 309 25.12 34.28 10.87
N MET A 310 25.01 33.27 11.75
CA MET A 310 25.19 31.85 11.38
C MET A 310 23.93 31.20 10.82
N ILE A 311 22.77 31.84 10.94
CA ILE A 311 21.48 31.32 10.46
C ILE A 311 21.19 31.87 9.05
N LYS A 312 22.02 31.52 8.06
CA LYS A 312 21.76 31.84 6.65
C LYS A 312 21.42 30.56 5.88
N ASN A 313 20.16 30.45 5.47
CA ASN A 313 19.63 29.50 4.48
C ASN A 313 20.13 28.05 4.64
N SER A 314 19.58 27.30 5.59
CA SER A 314 19.73 25.84 5.60
C SER A 314 19.12 25.27 4.31
N LYS A 315 19.93 25.04 3.28
CA LYS A 315 19.51 24.33 2.08
C LYS A 315 19.10 22.91 2.49
N MET A 316 17.97 22.40 1.96
CA MET A 316 17.57 21.00 2.11
C MET A 316 18.75 20.07 1.84
N ASN A 317 18.96 19.09 2.70
CA ASN A 317 20.02 18.10 2.57
C ASN A 317 19.45 16.67 2.64
N ALA A 318 20.33 15.66 2.57
CA ALA A 318 19.93 14.26 2.51
C ALA A 318 19.07 13.85 3.73
N ALA A 319 19.44 14.25 4.94
CA ALA A 319 18.71 13.82 6.13
C ALA A 319 17.37 14.53 6.31
N ALA A 320 17.27 15.83 6.00
CA ALA A 320 16.00 16.54 5.93
C ALA A 320 15.08 15.89 4.89
N ALA A 321 15.64 15.54 3.73
CA ALA A 321 14.92 14.86 2.65
C ALA A 321 14.43 13.47 3.08
N THR A 322 15.26 12.66 3.72
CA THR A 322 14.85 11.39 4.37
C THR A 322 13.72 11.62 5.38
N GLY A 323 13.74 12.73 6.10
CA GLY A 323 12.69 13.04 7.05
C GLY A 323 11.35 13.37 6.46
N ILE A 324 11.35 14.19 5.43
CA ILE A 324 10.15 14.41 4.62
C ILE A 324 9.68 13.07 4.05
N ALA A 325 10.59 12.23 3.54
CA ALA A 325 10.24 10.91 3.00
C ALA A 325 9.54 10.03 4.03
N ARG A 326 10.04 9.95 5.27
CA ARG A 326 9.43 9.15 6.35
C ARG A 326 8.11 9.69 6.87
N ALA A 327 7.94 11.02 6.89
CA ALA A 327 6.69 11.65 7.27
C ALA A 327 5.61 11.37 6.21
N VAL A 328 5.96 11.49 4.93
CA VAL A 328 5.06 11.27 3.78
C VAL A 328 4.71 9.80 3.61
N SER A 329 5.65 8.89 3.83
CA SER A 329 5.46 7.44 3.73
C SER A 329 4.99 6.78 5.03
N SER A 330 4.43 7.56 5.97
CA SER A 330 3.78 6.99 7.15
C SER A 330 2.67 6.03 6.74
N ILE A 331 2.36 5.03 7.58
CA ILE A 331 1.28 4.07 7.30
C ILE A 331 -0.10 4.75 7.22
N ASP A 332 -0.28 5.89 7.91
CA ASP A 332 -1.42 6.77 7.73
C ASP A 332 -1.38 7.44 6.34
N ASN A 333 -2.24 6.95 5.45
CA ASN A 333 -2.37 7.39 4.07
C ASN A 333 -3.15 8.71 3.90
N SER A 334 -3.56 9.37 4.98
CA SER A 334 -4.35 10.62 4.93
C SER A 334 -3.69 11.70 4.07
N PHE A 335 -2.37 11.90 4.20
CA PHE A 335 -1.63 12.83 3.35
C PHE A 335 -1.69 12.45 1.87
N SER A 336 -1.47 11.18 1.51
CA SER A 336 -1.52 10.73 0.12
C SER A 336 -2.87 11.02 -0.53
N LEU A 337 -3.97 10.84 0.21
CA LEU A 337 -5.31 11.16 -0.28
C LEU A 337 -5.55 12.67 -0.41
N ALA A 338 -5.10 13.45 0.58
CA ALA A 338 -5.14 14.91 0.50
C ALA A 338 -4.37 15.41 -0.72
N PHE A 339 -3.18 14.85 -0.98
CA PHE A 339 -2.38 15.12 -2.18
C PHE A 339 -3.20 14.93 -3.45
N TYR A 340 -3.83 13.77 -3.65
CA TYR A 340 -4.67 13.52 -4.83
C TYR A 340 -5.87 14.48 -4.95
N ALA A 341 -6.47 14.87 -3.81
CA ALA A 341 -7.59 15.80 -3.77
C ALA A 341 -7.22 17.23 -4.19
N THR A 342 -5.94 17.63 -4.06
CA THR A 342 -5.50 18.97 -4.51
C THR A 342 -5.37 19.11 -6.03
N PHE A 343 -5.34 18.00 -6.78
CA PHE A 343 -5.13 18.02 -8.23
C PHE A 343 -6.42 17.75 -9.00
N VAL A 344 -6.78 18.69 -9.88
CA VAL A 344 -7.75 18.45 -10.95
C VAL A 344 -7.15 17.51 -12.01
N ALA A 345 -7.98 16.80 -12.76
CA ALA A 345 -7.56 15.99 -13.90
C ALA A 345 -6.69 16.81 -14.88
N ASP A 346 -5.68 16.18 -15.47
CA ASP A 346 -4.77 16.75 -16.49
C ASP A 346 -3.85 17.91 -16.05
N ASN A 347 -3.63 18.10 -14.75
CA ASN A 347 -2.64 19.07 -14.26
C ASN A 347 -1.20 18.67 -14.68
N LYS A 348 -0.50 19.53 -15.42
CA LYS A 348 0.90 19.31 -15.87
C LYS A 348 1.91 19.28 -14.72
N VAL A 349 1.60 19.91 -13.59
CA VAL A 349 2.44 19.91 -12.37
C VAL A 349 2.35 18.58 -11.65
N PHE A 350 1.25 17.84 -11.82
CA PHE A 350 1.01 16.57 -11.13
C PHE A 350 2.16 15.58 -11.34
N GLU A 351 2.62 15.36 -12.57
CA GLU A 351 3.68 14.38 -12.85
C GLU A 351 5.02 14.78 -12.23
N ARG A 352 5.34 16.09 -12.20
CA ARG A 352 6.55 16.59 -11.55
C ARG A 352 6.53 16.30 -10.05
N VAL A 353 5.42 16.59 -9.37
CA VAL A 353 5.30 16.38 -7.92
C VAL A 353 5.11 14.89 -7.60
N LEU A 354 4.38 14.15 -8.44
CA LEU A 354 4.21 12.71 -8.32
C LEU A 354 5.56 11.98 -8.42
N LYS A 355 6.42 12.36 -9.38
CA LYS A 355 7.77 11.80 -9.48
C LYS A 355 8.53 12.01 -8.18
N ALA A 356 8.49 13.23 -7.64
CA ALA A 356 9.13 13.55 -6.37
C ALA A 356 8.57 12.70 -5.21
N MET A 357 7.24 12.59 -5.11
CA MET A 357 6.58 11.75 -4.10
C MET A 357 6.97 10.27 -4.24
N LEU A 358 7.00 9.72 -5.45
CA LEU A 358 7.43 8.33 -5.69
C LEU A 358 8.88 8.12 -5.26
N VAL A 359 9.79 9.04 -5.56
CA VAL A 359 11.18 8.96 -5.11
C VAL A 359 11.26 8.93 -3.58
N LEU A 360 10.47 9.75 -2.87
CA LEU A 360 10.39 9.72 -1.41
C LEU A 360 9.90 8.35 -0.90
N PHE A 361 8.86 7.78 -1.51
CA PHE A 361 8.36 6.45 -1.12
C PHE A 361 9.36 5.32 -1.42
N ILE A 362 10.04 5.35 -2.58
CA ILE A 362 11.05 4.36 -2.96
C ILE A 362 12.26 4.43 -2.01
N SER A 363 12.67 5.64 -1.60
CA SER A 363 13.79 5.81 -0.66
C SER A 363 13.56 5.18 0.72
N GLU A 364 12.30 4.92 1.07
CA GLU A 364 11.88 4.25 2.31
C GLU A 364 11.35 2.83 2.07
N HIS A 365 11.50 2.28 0.86
CA HIS A 365 10.97 0.97 0.44
C HIS A 365 9.47 0.83 0.70
N ARG A 366 8.70 1.89 0.48
CA ARG A 366 7.26 1.96 0.74
C ARG A 366 6.43 2.25 -0.51
N GLU A 367 7.02 2.26 -1.70
CA GLU A 367 6.32 2.50 -2.97
C GLU A 367 5.09 1.60 -3.17
N MET A 368 5.17 0.34 -2.75
CA MET A 368 4.03 -0.57 -2.80
C MET A 368 2.86 -0.13 -1.90
N GLN A 369 3.14 0.54 -0.78
CA GLN A 369 2.10 1.10 0.09
C GLN A 369 1.22 2.10 -0.69
N LEU A 370 1.87 3.01 -1.42
CA LEU A 370 1.20 4.00 -2.26
C LEU A 370 0.49 3.35 -3.44
N LEU A 371 1.14 2.40 -4.13
CA LEU A 371 0.57 1.72 -5.30
C LEU A 371 -0.67 0.90 -4.94
N LYS A 372 -0.65 0.21 -3.79
CA LYS A 372 -1.82 -0.51 -3.27
C LYS A 372 -2.97 0.44 -2.94
N LEU A 373 -2.68 1.56 -2.29
CA LEU A 373 -3.67 2.60 -1.98
C LEU A 373 -4.37 3.08 -3.26
N VAL A 374 -3.61 3.52 -4.27
CA VAL A 374 -4.21 4.08 -5.49
C VAL A 374 -4.90 3.03 -6.35
N ALA A 375 -4.41 1.78 -6.35
CA ALA A 375 -5.06 0.66 -7.02
C ALA A 375 -6.41 0.33 -6.38
N TYR A 376 -6.47 0.30 -5.04
CA TYR A 376 -7.70 0.10 -4.29
C TYR A 376 -8.73 1.18 -4.64
N PHE A 377 -8.35 2.46 -4.58
CA PHE A 377 -9.27 3.57 -4.87
C PHE A 377 -9.70 3.66 -6.34
N GLU A 378 -8.85 3.27 -7.28
CA GLU A 378 -9.26 3.14 -8.69
C GLU A 378 -10.25 2.01 -8.89
N LEU A 379 -9.98 0.87 -8.28
CA LEU A 379 -10.91 -0.24 -8.42
C LEU A 379 -12.24 0.08 -7.73
N ASP A 380 -12.23 0.59 -6.49
CA ASP A 380 -13.43 0.84 -5.69
C ASP A 380 -14.41 1.80 -6.38
N ARG A 381 -13.92 2.89 -6.99
CA ARG A 381 -14.79 3.86 -7.70
C ARG A 381 -15.29 3.41 -9.06
N THR A 382 -14.77 2.31 -9.60
CA THR A 382 -15.27 1.75 -10.86
C THR A 382 -16.68 1.19 -10.65
N ILE A 383 -17.70 1.86 -11.20
CA ILE A 383 -19.09 1.40 -11.21
C ILE A 383 -19.35 0.56 -12.46
N ASP A 384 -19.01 1.10 -13.63
CA ASP A 384 -19.10 0.37 -14.89
C ASP A 384 -17.82 -0.45 -15.13
N LEU A 385 -17.98 -1.77 -15.22
CA LEU A 385 -16.92 -2.72 -15.54
C LEU A 385 -16.22 -2.36 -16.86
N ASN A 386 -16.93 -1.73 -17.79
CA ASN A 386 -16.40 -1.27 -19.06
C ASN A 386 -15.53 -0.03 -18.95
N GLU A 387 -15.58 0.71 -17.84
CA GLU A 387 -14.76 1.89 -17.60
C GLU A 387 -13.54 1.61 -16.69
N MET A 388 -13.41 0.37 -16.19
CA MET A 388 -12.34 -0.02 -15.27
C MET A 388 -10.96 0.31 -15.85
N PHE A 389 -10.17 1.11 -15.13
CA PHE A 389 -8.84 1.58 -15.56
C PHE A 389 -8.82 2.23 -16.97
N ARG A 390 -9.97 2.71 -17.48
CA ARG A 390 -10.05 3.41 -18.78
C ARG A 390 -9.99 4.93 -18.61
N LYS A 391 -10.60 5.47 -17.56
CA LYS A 391 -10.63 6.92 -17.28
C LYS A 391 -9.25 7.43 -16.86
N ASN A 392 -8.78 8.50 -17.47
CA ASN A 392 -7.49 9.10 -17.14
C ASN A 392 -7.60 9.95 -15.87
N ASN A 393 -7.38 9.34 -14.72
CA ASN A 393 -7.45 9.99 -13.41
C ASN A 393 -6.08 9.91 -12.72
N ASN A 394 -5.88 10.69 -11.66
CA ASN A 394 -4.57 10.80 -11.01
C ASN A 394 -4.11 9.51 -10.30
N TYR A 395 -5.04 8.66 -9.83
CA TYR A 395 -4.70 7.36 -9.25
C TYR A 395 -4.13 6.40 -10.30
N PHE A 396 -4.81 6.28 -11.45
CA PHE A 396 -4.34 5.42 -12.53
C PHE A 396 -3.10 5.98 -13.20
N ARG A 397 -3.02 7.30 -13.40
CA ARG A 397 -1.80 7.97 -13.87
C ARG A 397 -0.62 7.66 -12.97
N THR A 398 -0.81 7.58 -11.65
CA THR A 398 0.23 7.15 -10.71
C THR A 398 0.74 5.75 -11.02
N ILE A 399 -0.17 4.79 -11.18
CA ILE A 399 0.18 3.41 -11.51
C ILE A 399 0.95 3.34 -12.82
N THR A 400 0.42 3.97 -13.88
CA THR A 400 1.06 3.92 -15.21
C THR A 400 2.41 4.65 -15.23
N PHE A 401 2.53 5.75 -14.49
CA PHE A 401 3.78 6.50 -14.36
C PHE A 401 4.83 5.64 -13.66
N TYR A 402 4.47 5.01 -12.53
CA TYR A 402 5.38 4.13 -11.80
C TYR A 402 5.87 2.96 -12.66
N VAL A 403 4.95 2.22 -13.30
CA VAL A 403 5.33 1.08 -14.16
C VAL A 403 6.29 1.51 -15.26
N ASN A 404 6.05 2.66 -15.90
CA ASN A 404 6.99 3.21 -16.89
C ASN A 404 8.33 3.63 -16.29
N PHE A 405 8.31 4.23 -15.09
CA PHE A 405 9.49 4.75 -14.42
C PHE A 405 10.48 3.64 -14.04
N VAL A 406 10.00 2.53 -13.48
CA VAL A 406 10.86 1.43 -13.01
C VAL A 406 11.17 0.36 -14.06
N SER A 407 10.48 0.37 -15.21
CA SER A 407 10.60 -0.68 -16.24
C SER A 407 11.34 -0.21 -17.49
N ASP A 408 12.21 0.81 -17.39
CA ASP A 408 12.95 1.35 -18.55
C ASP A 408 13.87 0.30 -19.20
N GLU A 409 14.59 -0.49 -18.39
CA GLU A 409 15.46 -1.55 -18.89
C GLU A 409 14.65 -2.66 -19.61
N TYR A 410 13.55 -3.10 -19.00
CA TYR A 410 12.64 -4.07 -19.61
C TYR A 410 12.07 -3.57 -20.95
N LYS A 411 11.77 -2.27 -21.03
CA LYS A 411 11.32 -1.60 -22.25
C LYS A 411 12.41 -1.64 -23.34
N ARG A 412 13.65 -1.25 -23.01
CA ARG A 412 14.76 -1.19 -23.97
C ARG A 412 15.30 -2.56 -24.43
N THR A 413 14.98 -3.61 -23.68
CA THR A 413 15.40 -4.98 -23.99
C THR A 413 14.23 -5.79 -24.55
N THR A 414 13.33 -6.29 -23.70
CA THR A 414 12.25 -7.19 -24.09
C THR A 414 11.22 -6.54 -25.02
N VAL A 415 10.74 -5.33 -24.71
CA VAL A 415 9.72 -4.68 -25.56
C VAL A 415 10.29 -4.28 -26.92
N LYS A 416 11.56 -3.88 -26.96
CA LYS A 416 12.31 -3.67 -28.20
C LYS A 416 12.36 -4.92 -29.07
N ASP A 417 12.69 -6.07 -28.49
CA ASP A 417 12.75 -7.35 -29.22
C ASP A 417 11.36 -7.76 -29.76
N LEU A 418 10.31 -7.54 -28.96
CA LEU A 418 8.92 -7.74 -29.41
C LEU A 418 8.57 -6.83 -30.59
N HIS A 419 8.92 -5.55 -30.53
CA HIS A 419 8.70 -4.60 -31.62
C HIS A 419 9.38 -5.09 -32.91
N LEU A 420 10.66 -5.45 -32.83
CA LEU A 420 11.43 -5.91 -33.98
C LEU A 420 10.89 -7.23 -34.55
N MET A 421 10.44 -8.14 -33.71
CA MET A 421 9.81 -9.41 -34.10
C MET A 421 8.51 -9.16 -34.89
N ILE A 422 7.65 -8.25 -34.43
CA ILE A 422 6.40 -7.89 -35.13
C ILE A 422 6.71 -7.13 -36.43
N ALA A 423 7.68 -6.21 -36.39
CA ALA A 423 8.13 -5.45 -37.54
C ALA A 423 8.72 -6.34 -38.65
N ALA A 424 9.35 -7.47 -38.30
CA ALA A 424 9.91 -8.42 -39.25
C ALA A 424 8.89 -9.42 -39.84
N ALA A 425 7.68 -9.50 -39.29
CA ALA A 425 6.67 -10.47 -39.70
C ALA A 425 6.20 -10.28 -41.16
N ASP A 426 5.63 -11.34 -41.74
CA ASP A 426 4.91 -11.24 -43.01
C ASP A 426 3.79 -10.20 -42.94
N MET A 427 3.41 -9.66 -44.09
CA MET A 427 2.30 -8.72 -44.17
C MET A 427 0.97 -9.44 -43.99
N TRP A 428 0.07 -8.80 -43.25
CA TRP A 428 -1.27 -9.31 -42.99
C TRP A 428 -2.29 -8.18 -42.91
N SER A 429 -3.58 -8.52 -43.05
CA SER A 429 -4.69 -7.57 -42.99
C SER A 429 -5.49 -7.75 -41.69
N PHE A 430 -5.65 -6.68 -40.91
CA PHE A 430 -6.57 -6.70 -39.76
C PHE A 430 -8.04 -6.51 -40.19
N ASP A 431 -8.28 -5.77 -41.28
CA ASP A 431 -9.62 -5.36 -41.69
C ASP A 431 -10.34 -6.41 -42.55
N HIS A 432 -9.57 -7.10 -43.39
CA HIS A 432 -10.04 -8.17 -44.29
C HIS A 432 -9.06 -9.34 -44.24
N PRO A 433 -9.00 -10.08 -43.12
CA PRO A 433 -8.05 -11.17 -42.95
C PRO A 433 -8.40 -12.37 -43.84
N ASP A 434 -7.41 -12.88 -44.57
CA ASP A 434 -7.48 -14.18 -45.24
C ASP A 434 -6.92 -15.32 -44.36
N GLU A 435 -6.95 -16.56 -44.85
CA GLU A 435 -6.47 -17.72 -44.09
C GLU A 435 -4.97 -17.66 -43.76
N LYS A 436 -4.16 -17.06 -44.65
CA LYS A 436 -2.72 -16.89 -44.43
C LYS A 436 -2.47 -15.83 -43.36
N ASP A 437 -3.28 -14.78 -43.33
CA ASP A 437 -3.25 -13.74 -42.29
C ASP A 437 -3.56 -14.35 -40.92
N LEU A 438 -4.59 -15.20 -40.83
CA LEU A 438 -4.94 -15.90 -39.58
C LEU A 438 -3.77 -16.76 -39.06
N GLN A 439 -3.08 -17.50 -39.95
CA GLN A 439 -1.90 -18.29 -39.57
C GLN A 439 -0.71 -17.43 -39.12
N THR A 440 -0.47 -16.32 -39.83
CA THR A 440 0.59 -15.36 -39.50
C THR A 440 0.36 -14.76 -38.12
N VAL A 441 -0.86 -14.32 -37.86
CA VAL A 441 -1.27 -13.65 -36.63
C VAL A 441 -1.31 -14.62 -35.44
N ASP A 442 -1.78 -15.85 -35.63
CA ASP A 442 -1.72 -16.91 -34.62
C ASP A 442 -0.27 -17.15 -34.17
N THR A 443 0.64 -17.30 -35.14
CA THR A 443 2.08 -17.45 -34.87
C THR A 443 2.64 -16.25 -34.10
N LEU A 444 2.21 -15.02 -34.46
CA LEU A 444 2.67 -13.81 -33.78
C LEU A 444 2.16 -13.71 -32.34
N ILE A 445 0.88 -13.96 -32.09
CA ILE A 445 0.31 -13.95 -30.73
C ILE A 445 1.00 -15.00 -29.87
N HIS A 446 1.16 -16.22 -30.41
CA HIS A 446 1.84 -17.29 -29.70
C HIS A 446 3.28 -16.91 -29.32
N LYS A 447 4.07 -16.40 -30.28
CA LYS A 447 5.44 -15.94 -30.02
C LYS A 447 5.49 -14.77 -29.03
N PHE A 448 4.59 -13.80 -29.18
CA PHE A 448 4.52 -12.62 -28.32
C PHE A 448 4.36 -13.00 -26.85
N PHE A 449 3.35 -13.81 -26.52
CA PHE A 449 3.13 -14.22 -25.13
C PHE A 449 4.18 -15.22 -24.64
N THR A 450 4.74 -16.06 -25.51
CA THR A 450 5.85 -16.95 -25.15
C THR A 450 7.07 -16.16 -24.71
N ILE A 451 7.49 -15.15 -25.48
CA ILE A 451 8.60 -14.26 -25.11
C ILE A 451 8.30 -13.53 -23.81
N LEU A 452 7.08 -13.01 -23.62
CA LEU A 452 6.72 -12.34 -22.36
C LEU A 452 6.84 -13.27 -21.14
N ILE A 453 6.45 -14.54 -21.29
CA ILE A 453 6.58 -15.56 -20.24
C ILE A 453 8.05 -15.91 -19.99
N GLU A 454 8.85 -16.12 -21.04
CA GLU A 454 10.27 -16.44 -20.91
C GLU A 454 11.09 -15.30 -20.30
N GLN A 455 10.63 -14.05 -20.47
CA GLN A 455 11.29 -12.85 -19.96
C GLN A 455 10.61 -12.31 -18.68
N ILE A 456 9.80 -13.13 -17.99
CA ILE A 456 9.02 -12.67 -16.84
C ILE A 456 9.90 -12.16 -15.69
N ASP A 457 11.10 -12.73 -15.52
CA ASP A 457 12.03 -12.35 -14.46
C ASP A 457 12.77 -11.04 -14.74
N LYS A 458 12.70 -10.52 -15.96
CA LYS A 458 13.19 -9.17 -16.28
C LYS A 458 12.19 -8.07 -15.93
N ILE A 459 10.93 -8.42 -15.60
CA ILE A 459 9.95 -7.46 -15.12
C ILE A 459 10.32 -7.12 -13.66
N PRO A 460 10.41 -5.82 -13.29
CA PRO A 460 10.76 -5.44 -11.93
C PRO A 460 9.86 -6.14 -10.88
N PRO A 461 10.43 -6.68 -9.78
CA PRO A 461 9.67 -7.42 -8.78
C PRO A 461 8.44 -6.67 -8.26
N ASN A 462 8.57 -5.38 -7.97
CA ASN A 462 7.46 -4.57 -7.47
C ASN A 462 6.33 -4.38 -8.51
N VAL A 463 6.63 -4.43 -9.81
CA VAL A 463 5.60 -4.42 -10.85
C VAL A 463 4.84 -5.74 -10.86
N ARG A 464 5.53 -6.87 -10.69
CA ARG A 464 4.89 -8.20 -10.52
C ARG A 464 4.03 -8.25 -9.25
N THR A 465 4.53 -7.73 -8.13
CA THR A 465 3.77 -7.60 -6.88
C THR A 465 2.53 -6.72 -7.06
N LEU A 466 2.63 -5.63 -7.81
CA LEU A 466 1.47 -4.80 -8.16
C LEU A 466 0.46 -5.56 -9.03
N CYS A 467 0.91 -6.30 -10.05
CA CYS A 467 0.04 -7.13 -10.88
C CYS A 467 -0.70 -8.19 -10.04
N ARG A 468 0.02 -8.88 -9.14
CA ARG A 468 -0.55 -9.81 -8.17
C ARG A 468 -1.63 -9.14 -7.32
N TYR A 469 -1.32 -7.98 -6.77
CA TYR A 469 -2.27 -7.23 -5.95
C TYR A 469 -3.53 -6.79 -6.74
N LEU A 470 -3.37 -6.34 -7.99
CA LEU A 470 -4.49 -6.01 -8.88
C LEU A 470 -5.39 -7.22 -9.16
N ARG A 471 -4.80 -8.43 -9.27
CA ARG A 471 -5.56 -9.68 -9.40
C ARG A 471 -6.41 -9.91 -8.16
N LEU A 472 -5.81 -9.87 -6.97
CA LEU A 472 -6.51 -10.09 -5.69
C LEU A 472 -7.66 -9.09 -5.49
N LEU A 473 -7.41 -7.81 -5.78
CA LEU A 473 -8.46 -6.78 -5.72
C LEU A 473 -9.60 -7.06 -6.71
N SER A 474 -9.28 -7.48 -7.93
CA SER A 474 -10.27 -7.79 -8.97
C SER A 474 -11.10 -9.03 -8.61
N GLU A 475 -10.46 -10.07 -8.06
CA GLU A 475 -11.11 -11.27 -7.54
C GLU A 475 -12.12 -10.89 -6.43
N ARG A 476 -11.68 -10.09 -5.46
CA ARG A 476 -12.53 -9.61 -4.35
C ARG A 476 -13.73 -8.82 -4.86
N LYS A 477 -13.50 -7.88 -5.79
CA LYS A 477 -14.56 -6.96 -6.25
C LYS A 477 -15.56 -7.63 -7.19
N PHE A 478 -15.09 -8.39 -8.18
CA PHE A 478 -15.93 -8.86 -9.28
C PHE A 478 -16.42 -10.29 -9.12
N ARG A 479 -15.62 -11.16 -8.47
CA ARG A 479 -15.95 -12.59 -8.32
C ARG A 479 -16.29 -13.30 -9.64
N ASP A 480 -15.77 -12.80 -10.76
CA ASP A 480 -15.94 -13.36 -12.10
C ASP A 480 -14.56 -13.66 -12.69
N PRO A 481 -14.23 -14.93 -13.00
CA PRO A 481 -12.97 -15.35 -13.61
C PRO A 481 -12.60 -14.58 -14.89
N LYS A 482 -13.60 -14.10 -15.65
CA LYS A 482 -13.36 -13.34 -16.89
C LYS A 482 -12.83 -11.93 -16.61
N LEU A 483 -13.02 -11.42 -15.38
CA LEU A 483 -12.70 -10.04 -15.01
C LEU A 483 -11.43 -9.93 -14.16
N ILE A 484 -10.92 -11.03 -13.60
CA ILE A 484 -9.80 -11.02 -12.63
C ILE A 484 -8.50 -10.45 -13.23
N TYR A 485 -8.25 -10.67 -14.52
CA TYR A 485 -7.04 -10.17 -15.19
C TYR A 485 -7.23 -8.82 -15.87
N ARG A 486 -8.45 -8.26 -15.88
CA ARG A 486 -8.77 -7.07 -16.66
C ARG A 486 -8.02 -5.84 -16.15
N ALA A 487 -7.74 -5.77 -14.85
CA ALA A 487 -6.91 -4.72 -14.25
C ALA A 487 -5.44 -4.84 -14.70
N ILE A 488 -4.90 -6.06 -14.71
CA ILE A 488 -3.52 -6.32 -15.18
C ILE A 488 -3.39 -6.02 -16.67
N TYR A 489 -4.35 -6.46 -17.49
CA TYR A 489 -4.43 -6.09 -18.89
C TYR A 489 -4.37 -4.57 -19.08
N ALA A 490 -5.20 -3.83 -18.35
CA ALA A 490 -5.30 -2.38 -18.51
C ALA A 490 -3.99 -1.67 -18.12
N VAL A 491 -3.36 -2.08 -17.02
CA VAL A 491 -2.12 -1.48 -16.52
C VAL A 491 -0.92 -1.89 -17.39
N PHE A 492 -0.71 -3.19 -17.55
CA PHE A 492 0.54 -3.73 -18.09
C PHE A 492 0.52 -3.81 -19.61
N LEU A 493 -0.49 -4.44 -20.22
CA LEU A 493 -0.54 -4.55 -21.68
C LEU A 493 -0.96 -3.23 -22.33
N LEU A 494 -2.13 -2.70 -21.98
CA LEU A 494 -2.75 -1.57 -22.67
C LEU A 494 -2.03 -0.23 -22.44
N ARG A 495 -1.47 0.01 -21.25
CA ARG A 495 -0.84 1.31 -20.91
C ARG A 495 0.67 1.31 -20.80
N PHE A 496 1.30 0.13 -20.79
CA PHE A 496 2.75 0.03 -20.76
C PHE A 496 3.28 -0.62 -22.04
N ILE A 497 2.93 -1.87 -22.32
CA ILE A 497 3.48 -2.60 -23.48
C ILE A 497 3.01 -1.98 -24.81
N PHE A 498 1.72 -1.78 -25.05
CA PHE A 498 1.23 -1.31 -26.35
C PHE A 498 1.71 0.10 -26.69
N PRO A 499 1.68 1.09 -25.78
CA PRO A 499 2.24 2.41 -26.08
C PRO A 499 3.73 2.35 -26.36
N SER A 500 4.49 1.53 -25.60
CA SER A 500 5.93 1.36 -25.81
C SER A 500 6.24 0.72 -27.17
N LEU A 501 5.47 -0.30 -27.59
CA LEU A 501 5.60 -0.91 -28.91
C LEU A 501 5.38 0.10 -30.04
N CYS A 502 4.43 1.02 -29.87
CA CYS A 502 4.10 2.04 -30.86
C CYS A 502 5.02 3.27 -30.83
N ALA A 503 5.94 3.34 -29.85
CA ALA A 503 6.87 4.46 -29.65
C ALA A 503 8.33 4.01 -29.81
N PRO A 504 8.80 3.69 -31.02
CA PRO A 504 10.13 3.12 -31.24
C PRO A 504 11.30 3.98 -30.73
N MET A 505 11.14 5.31 -30.69
CA MET A 505 12.13 6.21 -30.09
C MET A 505 12.37 5.89 -28.61
N ASP A 506 11.33 5.57 -27.86
CA ASP A 506 11.41 5.21 -26.45
C ASP A 506 12.08 3.84 -26.24
N LEU A 507 12.09 3.01 -27.28
CA LEU A 507 12.80 1.72 -27.32
C LEU A 507 14.28 1.88 -27.72
N GLY A 508 14.74 3.12 -28.00
CA GLY A 508 16.06 3.39 -28.53
C GLY A 508 16.26 2.90 -29.96
N ILE A 509 15.18 2.79 -30.75
CA ILE A 509 15.24 2.48 -32.17
C ILE A 509 15.25 3.79 -32.96
N ASP A 510 16.23 3.92 -33.86
CA ASP A 510 16.37 5.07 -34.73
C ASP A 510 15.22 5.13 -35.74
N MET A 511 14.44 6.21 -35.71
CA MET A 511 13.31 6.45 -36.62
C MET A 511 13.70 6.47 -38.09
N MET A 512 14.95 6.83 -38.42
CA MET A 512 15.46 6.79 -39.79
C MET A 512 15.56 5.36 -40.34
N LYS A 513 15.61 4.35 -39.46
CA LYS A 513 15.76 2.94 -39.83
C LYS A 513 14.44 2.18 -39.92
N ILE A 514 13.35 2.72 -39.37
CA ILE A 514 12.05 2.06 -39.37
C ILE A 514 11.28 2.42 -40.63
N LYS A 515 10.86 1.42 -41.39
CA LYS A 515 9.98 1.65 -42.53
C LYS A 515 8.57 1.93 -42.00
N GLN A 516 7.87 2.92 -42.59
CA GLN A 516 6.48 3.23 -42.22
C GLN A 516 5.55 2.01 -42.21
N ARG A 517 5.81 1.06 -43.12
CA ARG A 517 5.09 -0.22 -43.23
C ARG A 517 5.30 -1.14 -42.01
N GLU A 518 6.48 -1.13 -41.42
CA GLU A 518 6.81 -1.93 -40.22
C GLU A 518 6.08 -1.39 -39.00
N LEU A 519 6.09 -0.07 -38.81
CA LEU A 519 5.33 0.58 -37.75
C LEU A 519 3.82 0.36 -37.89
N ALA A 520 3.28 0.39 -39.11
CA ALA A 520 1.87 0.11 -39.37
C ALA A 520 1.48 -1.32 -38.94
N LYS A 521 2.35 -2.32 -39.17
CA LYS A 521 2.13 -3.70 -38.69
C LYS A 521 2.08 -3.76 -37.16
N VAL A 522 3.00 -3.09 -36.48
CA VAL A 522 3.01 -3.04 -35.00
C VAL A 522 1.72 -2.43 -34.47
N ILE A 523 1.28 -1.31 -35.04
CA ILE A 523 0.02 -0.65 -34.66
C ILE A 523 -1.18 -1.57 -34.90
N GLN A 524 -1.28 -2.22 -36.07
CA GLN A 524 -2.36 -3.18 -36.34
C GLN A 524 -2.34 -4.37 -35.37
N PHE A 525 -1.16 -4.89 -35.05
CA PHE A 525 -1.02 -5.99 -34.10
C PHE A 525 -1.50 -5.58 -32.70
N THR A 526 -1.18 -4.38 -32.22
CA THR A 526 -1.69 -3.89 -30.92
C THR A 526 -3.21 -3.76 -30.88
N LYS A 527 -3.87 -3.46 -32.01
CA LYS A 527 -5.35 -3.44 -32.09
C LYS A 527 -5.94 -4.83 -31.87
N LEU A 528 -5.34 -5.86 -32.46
CA LEU A 528 -5.77 -7.24 -32.22
C LEU A 528 -5.44 -7.70 -30.80
N LEU A 529 -4.24 -7.38 -30.30
CA LEU A 529 -3.85 -7.68 -28.92
C LEU A 529 -4.78 -7.02 -27.89
N ALA A 530 -5.44 -5.92 -28.24
CA ALA A 530 -6.43 -5.32 -27.36
C ALA A 530 -7.64 -6.26 -27.11
N PHE A 531 -7.97 -7.14 -28.06
CA PHE A 531 -8.98 -8.18 -27.90
C PHE A 531 -8.38 -9.45 -27.31
N ALA A 532 -7.30 -9.96 -27.91
CA ALA A 532 -6.65 -11.20 -27.46
C ALA A 532 -6.16 -11.12 -26.01
N GLY A 533 -5.56 -10.00 -25.60
CA GLY A 533 -5.10 -9.79 -24.24
C GLY A 533 -6.23 -9.72 -23.21
N GLN A 534 -7.45 -9.36 -23.61
CA GLN A 534 -8.62 -9.39 -22.73
C GLN A 534 -9.35 -10.73 -22.76
N ASN A 535 -8.93 -11.68 -23.60
CA ASN A 535 -9.70 -12.87 -23.96
C ASN A 535 -11.14 -12.52 -24.36
N GLN A 536 -11.28 -11.47 -25.17
CA GLN A 536 -12.57 -10.96 -25.64
C GLN A 536 -12.71 -11.12 -27.14
N HIS A 537 -13.87 -11.62 -27.58
CA HIS A 537 -14.23 -11.69 -28.99
C HIS A 537 -14.44 -10.31 -29.59
N ILE A 538 -14.08 -10.18 -30.87
CA ILE A 538 -14.46 -9.07 -31.71
C ILE A 538 -15.95 -9.23 -32.06
N VAL A 539 -16.76 -8.26 -31.64
CA VAL A 539 -18.23 -8.27 -31.76
C VAL A 539 -18.76 -7.03 -32.47
N GLY A 540 -19.93 -7.13 -33.08
CA GLY A 540 -20.61 -6.04 -33.81
C GLY A 540 -20.70 -6.30 -35.32
N GLU A 541 -21.77 -5.81 -35.96
CA GLU A 541 -22.00 -6.00 -37.40
C GLU A 541 -20.96 -5.28 -38.26
N HIS A 542 -20.54 -4.08 -37.84
CA HIS A 542 -19.49 -3.29 -38.49
C HIS A 542 -18.08 -3.92 -38.40
N GLN A 543 -17.92 -5.00 -37.62
CA GLN A 543 -16.66 -5.74 -37.52
C GLN A 543 -16.55 -6.88 -38.54
N GLY A 544 -17.60 -7.13 -39.35
CA GLY A 544 -17.59 -7.97 -40.56
C GLY A 544 -16.59 -9.12 -40.56
N ASP A 545 -15.60 -9.02 -41.45
CA ASP A 545 -14.56 -10.03 -41.71
C ASP A 545 -13.60 -10.21 -40.53
N ARG A 546 -13.44 -9.20 -39.65
CA ARG A 546 -12.52 -9.28 -38.50
C ARG A 546 -12.93 -10.35 -37.49
N LYS A 547 -14.19 -10.79 -37.51
CA LYS A 547 -14.68 -11.86 -36.63
C LYS A 547 -13.99 -13.21 -36.86
N SER A 548 -13.39 -13.44 -38.03
CA SER A 548 -12.60 -14.66 -38.28
C SER A 548 -11.35 -14.76 -37.39
N MET A 549 -10.89 -13.64 -36.81
CA MET A 549 -9.80 -13.63 -35.83
C MET A 549 -10.20 -14.20 -34.46
N ASN A 550 -11.50 -14.38 -34.19
CA ASN A 550 -11.96 -14.92 -32.89
C ASN A 550 -11.43 -16.34 -32.64
N ASP A 551 -11.31 -17.16 -33.69
CA ASP A 551 -10.74 -18.52 -33.56
C ASP A 551 -9.27 -18.46 -33.12
N VAL A 552 -8.52 -17.46 -33.61
CA VAL A 552 -7.13 -17.23 -33.21
C VAL A 552 -7.05 -16.74 -31.75
N ILE A 553 -7.97 -15.88 -31.32
CA ILE A 553 -8.07 -15.41 -29.93
C ILE A 553 -8.36 -16.58 -28.99
N ASP A 554 -9.34 -17.42 -29.33
CA ASP A 554 -9.73 -18.57 -28.51
C ASP A 554 -8.59 -19.57 -28.40
N LYS A 555 -7.92 -19.86 -29.51
CA LYS A 555 -6.76 -20.76 -29.54
C LYS A 555 -5.62 -20.28 -28.63
N ASN A 556 -5.40 -18.98 -28.51
CA ASN A 556 -4.31 -18.40 -27.71
C ASN A 556 -4.72 -18.04 -26.27
N THR A 557 -6.01 -18.06 -25.93
CA THR A 557 -6.52 -17.72 -24.59
C THR A 557 -5.79 -18.47 -23.44
N PRO A 558 -5.52 -19.79 -23.53
CA PRO A 558 -4.77 -20.50 -22.49
C PRO A 558 -3.36 -19.93 -22.26
N LEU A 559 -2.69 -19.49 -23.33
CA LEU A 559 -1.35 -18.90 -23.25
C LEU A 559 -1.38 -17.51 -22.61
N VAL A 560 -2.40 -16.70 -22.94
CA VAL A 560 -2.62 -15.39 -22.32
C VAL A 560 -2.87 -15.55 -20.81
N ILE A 561 -3.69 -16.51 -20.41
CA ILE A 561 -3.93 -16.83 -18.99
C ILE A 561 -2.63 -17.30 -18.31
N LYS A 562 -1.83 -18.13 -18.99
CA LYS A 562 -0.52 -18.55 -18.49
C LYS A 562 0.41 -17.36 -18.24
N PHE A 563 0.42 -16.37 -19.13
CA PHE A 563 1.16 -15.12 -18.93
C PHE A 563 0.65 -14.35 -17.72
N TYR A 564 -0.66 -14.16 -17.56
CA TYR A 564 -1.20 -13.45 -16.41
C TYR A 564 -0.92 -14.15 -15.09
N ASN A 565 -0.92 -15.49 -15.08
CA ASN A 565 -0.51 -16.24 -13.89
C ASN A 565 0.98 -16.06 -13.62
N ALA A 566 1.83 -16.13 -14.65
CA ALA A 566 3.27 -15.94 -14.52
C ALA A 566 3.63 -14.55 -13.96
N ILE A 567 3.03 -13.47 -14.47
CA ILE A 567 3.31 -12.10 -13.99
C ILE A 567 2.86 -11.85 -12.55
N CYS A 568 1.90 -12.64 -12.05
CA CYS A 568 1.44 -12.57 -10.66
C CYS A 568 2.28 -13.38 -9.67
N THR A 569 3.29 -14.13 -10.14
CA THR A 569 4.19 -14.86 -9.25
C THR A 569 5.17 -13.91 -8.57
N GLU A 570 5.56 -14.24 -7.34
CA GLU A 570 6.48 -13.41 -6.54
C GLU A 570 7.80 -13.19 -7.28
N GLY A 571 8.17 -11.91 -7.43
CA GLY A 571 9.49 -11.54 -7.91
C GLY A 571 10.48 -11.49 -6.75
N HIS A 572 11.67 -12.05 -6.93
CA HIS A 572 12.79 -11.84 -6.03
C HIS A 572 13.78 -10.91 -6.71
N GLY A 573 14.07 -9.76 -6.11
CA GLY A 573 15.06 -8.83 -6.65
C GLY A 573 15.16 -7.54 -5.85
N GLU A 574 16.25 -6.81 -6.09
CA GLU A 574 16.54 -5.55 -5.43
C GLU A 574 15.58 -4.45 -5.91
N THR A 575 15.18 -3.59 -4.97
CA THR A 575 14.36 -2.42 -5.25
C THR A 575 15.23 -1.31 -5.87
N SER A 576 14.61 -0.39 -6.62
CA SER A 576 15.34 0.70 -7.26
C SER A 576 16.11 1.54 -6.24
N HIS A 577 17.42 1.68 -6.42
CA HIS A 577 18.24 2.54 -5.57
C HIS A 577 18.07 4.01 -5.94
N ILE A 578 17.70 4.84 -4.96
CA ILE A 578 17.63 6.29 -5.09
C ILE A 578 18.95 6.90 -4.61
N THR A 579 19.55 7.76 -5.43
CA THR A 579 20.76 8.48 -5.02
C THR A 579 20.42 9.59 -4.01
N LYS A 580 21.38 9.97 -3.15
CA LYS A 580 21.20 11.09 -2.20
C LYS A 580 20.78 12.38 -2.91
N THR A 581 21.34 12.66 -4.08
CA THR A 581 21.03 13.86 -4.87
C THR A 581 19.58 13.85 -5.34
N GLU A 582 19.12 12.74 -5.93
CA GLU A 582 17.72 12.60 -6.38
C GLU A 582 16.72 12.73 -5.23
N LEU A 583 17.06 12.18 -4.05
CA LEU A 583 16.24 12.31 -2.86
C LEU A 583 16.11 13.77 -2.43
N ILE A 584 17.20 14.53 -2.38
CA ILE A 584 17.20 15.96 -2.02
C ILE A 584 16.38 16.77 -3.01
N GLU A 585 16.63 16.60 -4.31
CA GLU A 585 15.92 17.32 -5.37
C GLU A 585 14.41 17.04 -5.31
N SER A 586 14.03 15.77 -5.12
CA SER A 586 12.64 15.36 -4.98
C SER A 586 12.01 15.95 -3.72
N ALA A 587 12.69 15.89 -2.57
CA ALA A 587 12.20 16.51 -1.35
C ALA A 587 11.99 18.02 -1.50
N MET A 588 12.84 18.73 -2.26
CA MET A 588 12.66 20.16 -2.51
C MET A 588 11.43 20.46 -3.37
N VAL A 589 11.22 19.71 -4.45
CA VAL A 589 10.02 19.83 -5.30
C VAL A 589 8.75 19.57 -4.48
N PHE A 590 8.80 18.54 -3.65
CA PHE A 590 7.68 18.15 -2.80
C PHE A 590 7.40 19.18 -1.70
N HIS A 591 8.44 19.68 -1.04
CA HIS A 591 8.37 20.75 -0.04
C HIS A 591 7.72 22.01 -0.59
N GLU A 592 8.16 22.48 -1.76
CA GLU A 592 7.58 23.63 -2.45
C GLU A 592 6.08 23.42 -2.69
N TYR A 593 5.70 22.23 -3.17
CA TYR A 593 4.30 21.88 -3.36
C TYR A 593 3.49 21.92 -2.06
N VAL A 594 3.98 21.33 -0.97
CA VAL A 594 3.26 21.28 0.31
C VAL A 594 3.03 22.68 0.85
N LEU A 595 4.04 23.55 0.82
CA LEU A 595 3.90 24.93 1.31
C LEU A 595 2.91 25.73 0.46
N ASN A 596 2.94 25.56 -0.86
CA ASN A 596 2.02 26.24 -1.78
C ASN A 596 0.57 25.76 -1.65
N ASN A 597 0.34 24.56 -1.13
CA ASN A 597 -0.98 23.94 -1.01
C ASN A 597 -1.42 23.71 0.45
N GLU A 598 -0.73 24.32 1.41
CA GLU A 598 -0.93 24.10 2.84
C GLU A 598 -2.41 24.16 3.24
N LYS A 599 -3.10 25.24 2.83
CA LYS A 599 -4.50 25.46 3.18
C LYS A 599 -5.39 24.32 2.69
N ALA A 600 -5.30 24.00 1.40
CA ALA A 600 -6.10 22.94 0.78
C ALA A 600 -5.82 21.57 1.40
N LEU A 601 -4.55 21.28 1.73
CA LEU A 601 -4.16 20.06 2.42
C LEU A 601 -4.75 20.01 3.84
N SER A 602 -4.65 21.10 4.60
CA SER A 602 -5.11 21.17 5.99
C SER A 602 -6.64 21.10 6.14
N GLU A 603 -7.39 21.54 5.13
CA GLU A 603 -8.86 21.48 5.11
C GLU A 603 -9.38 20.10 4.69
N PHE A 604 -8.53 19.23 4.15
CA PHE A 604 -8.93 17.90 3.72
C PHE A 604 -9.24 17.00 4.93
N THR A 605 -10.47 16.48 4.96
CA THR A 605 -10.88 15.48 5.94
C THR A 605 -10.78 14.10 5.30
N PRO A 606 -9.83 13.24 5.72
CA PRO A 606 -9.71 11.91 5.16
C PRO A 606 -10.98 11.09 5.48
N PRO A 607 -11.46 10.25 4.53
CA PRO A 607 -12.42 9.21 4.86
C PRO A 607 -11.92 8.32 6.02
N GLN A 608 -12.82 7.72 6.79
CA GLN A 608 -12.41 6.82 7.88
C GLN A 608 -11.91 5.47 7.30
N LEU A 609 -10.72 5.02 7.75
CA LEU A 609 -10.17 3.66 7.67
C LEU A 609 -9.63 3.19 6.30
N PHE A 610 -8.32 3.36 6.06
CA PHE A 610 -7.60 2.81 4.88
C PHE A 610 -6.68 1.63 5.22
N GLU A 611 -6.47 1.35 6.50
CA GLU A 611 -5.62 0.26 6.98
C GLU A 611 -6.19 -1.13 6.61
N ASN A 612 -7.50 -1.18 6.35
CA ASN A 612 -8.22 -2.35 5.82
C ASN A 612 -7.60 -2.89 4.52
N ILE A 613 -6.98 -2.01 3.71
CA ILE A 613 -6.38 -2.36 2.41
C ILE A 613 -5.31 -3.45 2.60
N TYR A 614 -4.50 -3.36 3.66
CA TYR A 614 -3.37 -4.26 3.91
C TYR A 614 -3.77 -5.49 4.72
N VAL A 615 -4.77 -5.33 5.60
CA VAL A 615 -5.38 -6.42 6.37
C VAL A 615 -6.08 -7.41 5.46
N ASP A 616 -6.83 -6.93 4.48
CA ASP A 616 -7.53 -7.78 3.51
C ASP A 616 -6.56 -8.71 2.75
N GLU A 617 -5.43 -8.16 2.28
CA GLU A 617 -4.40 -8.95 1.61
C GLU A 617 -3.76 -9.99 2.55
N LEU A 618 -3.51 -9.63 3.82
CA LEU A 618 -2.98 -10.57 4.82
C LEU A 618 -3.93 -11.74 5.08
N LEU A 619 -5.21 -11.44 5.28
CA LEU A 619 -6.23 -12.48 5.50
C LEU A 619 -6.33 -13.38 4.27
N THR A 620 -6.32 -12.78 3.10
CA THR A 620 -6.35 -13.48 1.82
C THR A 620 -5.14 -14.42 1.65
N GLU A 621 -3.94 -13.93 1.93
CA GLU A 621 -2.71 -14.72 1.88
C GLU A 621 -2.74 -15.87 2.90
N PHE A 622 -3.18 -15.58 4.13
CA PHE A 622 -3.33 -16.59 5.18
C PHE A 622 -4.26 -17.73 4.75
N VAL A 623 -5.47 -17.40 4.26
CA VAL A 623 -6.43 -18.40 3.79
C VAL A 623 -5.84 -19.24 2.66
N SER A 624 -5.20 -18.58 1.68
CA SER A 624 -4.61 -19.27 0.54
C SER A 624 -3.52 -20.26 0.95
N SER A 625 -2.62 -19.85 1.85
CA SER A 625 -1.56 -20.71 2.38
C SER A 625 -2.04 -21.84 3.29
N SER A 626 -3.28 -21.76 3.79
CA SER A 626 -3.86 -22.76 4.70
C SER A 626 -4.77 -23.77 3.99
N LEU A 627 -5.01 -23.57 2.69
CA LEU A 627 -5.78 -24.48 1.83
C LEU A 627 -4.88 -25.43 1.02
N GLU A 628 -3.60 -25.09 0.91
CA GLU A 628 -2.52 -25.97 0.41
C GLU A 628 -2.15 -27.00 1.49
#